data_AF-A0A3D4V6C4-F1
#
_entry.id   AF-A0A3D4V6C4-F1
#
_cell.length_a   1.000
_cell.length_b   1.000
_cell.length_c   1.000
_cell.angle_alpha   90.00
_cell.angle_beta   90.00
_cell.angle_gamma   90.00
#
_symmetry.space_group_name_H-M   'P 1'
#
loop_
_entity.id
_entity.type
_entity.pdbx_description
1 polymer ?
#
loop_
_entity_poly.entity_id
_entity_poly.type
_entity_poly.pdbx_seq_one_letter_code
_entity_poly.pdbx_strand_id
1 'polypeptide(L)'
;MPADPLPPSEVLLQSLRSAAFGGLSEDERRTLGRLLLDLPLVRDTEHEFRTESSFGDRMADRIAGFGGSWPFIITFLVVMVAWTLLNTAILGPRQDAFDPYPYVFLNLMLSMLAALQAPVILMSQNRQAERDRLETRNDYEVNLKAELEIRLVQSRLEGLQQEMQALRESLQPPAPR
;
A
#
# COMPACT_ATOMS: atom_id res chain seq x y z
N MET A 1 -18.54 39.05 -48.41
CA MET A 1 -17.69 37.85 -48.33
C MET A 1 -18.40 36.85 -47.42
N PRO A 2 -18.94 35.74 -47.94
CA PRO A 2 -19.53 34.70 -47.09
C PRO A 2 -18.42 33.95 -46.35
N ALA A 3 -18.62 33.73 -45.04
CA ALA A 3 -17.68 33.04 -44.18
C ALA A 3 -17.44 31.61 -44.67
N ASP A 4 -16.17 31.24 -44.84
CA ASP A 4 -15.78 29.88 -45.19
C ASP A 4 -16.31 28.89 -44.13
N PRO A 5 -16.88 27.75 -44.54
CA PRO A 5 -17.33 26.73 -43.62
C PRO A 5 -16.12 26.14 -42.88
N LEU A 6 -16.22 26.11 -41.55
CA LEU A 6 -15.16 25.60 -40.67
C LEU A 6 -14.80 24.14 -41.05
N PRO A 7 -13.51 23.77 -40.97
CA PRO A 7 -13.04 22.47 -41.39
C PRO A 7 -13.72 21.34 -40.59
N PRO A 8 -13.99 20.17 -41.22
CA PRO A 8 -14.75 19.07 -40.60
C PRO A 8 -14.18 18.58 -39.27
N SER A 9 -12.86 18.68 -39.11
CA SER A 9 -12.15 18.32 -37.88
C SER A 9 -12.50 19.23 -36.70
N GLU A 10 -12.79 20.51 -36.93
CA GLU A 10 -13.18 21.44 -35.86
C GLU A 10 -14.63 21.23 -35.43
N VAL A 11 -15.53 20.94 -36.37
CA VAL A 11 -16.92 20.60 -36.07
C VAL A 11 -17.00 19.30 -35.27
N LEU A 12 -16.18 18.29 -35.63
CA LEU A 12 -16.03 17.04 -34.88
C LEU A 12 -15.43 17.25 -33.49
N LEU A 13 -14.41 18.11 -33.35
CA LEU A 13 -13.86 18.44 -32.04
C LEU A 13 -14.86 19.22 -31.17
N GLN A 14 -15.69 20.08 -31.78
CA GLN A 14 -16.71 20.85 -31.08
C GLN A 14 -17.90 19.98 -30.67
N SER A 15 -18.29 19.00 -31.50
CA SER A 15 -19.33 18.02 -31.19
C SER A 15 -18.86 16.98 -30.17
N LEU A 16 -17.61 16.50 -30.25
CA LEU A 16 -17.00 15.62 -29.23
C LEU A 16 -16.85 16.35 -27.89
N ARG A 17 -16.52 17.65 -27.92
CA ARG A 17 -16.45 18.52 -26.74
C ARG A 17 -17.82 18.89 -26.18
N SER A 18 -18.90 18.86 -26.96
CA SER A 18 -20.26 19.05 -26.44
C SER A 18 -20.90 17.73 -26.00
N ALA A 19 -20.56 16.60 -26.62
CA ALA A 19 -21.12 15.28 -26.30
C ALA A 19 -20.44 14.63 -25.07
N ALA A 20 -19.11 14.66 -25.00
CA ALA A 20 -18.36 14.04 -23.88
C ALA A 20 -18.43 14.82 -22.57
N PHE A 21 -19.02 16.01 -22.61
CA PHE A 21 -18.84 17.05 -21.61
C PHE A 21 -20.17 17.79 -21.36
N GLY A 22 -21.11 17.82 -22.31
CA GLY A 22 -22.33 18.64 -22.26
C GLY A 22 -23.35 18.29 -21.18
N GLY A 23 -23.22 17.13 -20.52
CA GLY A 23 -24.02 16.74 -19.36
C GLY A 23 -23.43 17.15 -18.00
N LEU A 24 -22.20 17.65 -17.98
CA LEU A 24 -21.49 18.04 -16.75
C LEU A 24 -21.56 19.56 -16.60
N SER A 25 -22.05 20.03 -15.45
CA SER A 25 -21.97 21.44 -15.06
C SER A 25 -20.51 21.92 -15.13
N GLU A 26 -20.29 23.19 -15.46
CA GLU A 26 -18.95 23.81 -15.51
C GLU A 26 -18.18 23.57 -14.20
N ASP A 27 -18.90 23.50 -13.08
CA ASP A 27 -18.37 23.16 -11.75
C ASP A 27 -18.02 21.68 -11.61
N GLU A 28 -18.82 20.76 -12.13
CA GLU A 28 -18.53 19.31 -12.08
C GLU A 28 -17.32 18.96 -12.94
N ARG A 29 -17.17 19.59 -14.11
CA ARG A 29 -15.95 19.43 -14.94
C ARG A 29 -14.71 19.98 -14.24
N ARG A 30 -14.84 21.09 -13.53
CA ARG A 30 -13.74 21.64 -12.72
C ARG A 30 -13.44 20.76 -11.53
N THR A 31 -14.44 20.15 -10.92
CA THR A 31 -14.28 19.24 -9.77
C THR A 31 -13.67 17.92 -10.21
N LEU A 32 -14.14 17.31 -11.29
CA LEU A 32 -13.55 16.11 -11.89
C LEU A 32 -12.15 16.36 -12.43
N GLY A 33 -11.93 17.52 -13.06
CA GLY A 33 -10.60 17.93 -13.51
C GLY A 33 -9.64 18.08 -12.34
N ARG A 34 -10.08 18.72 -11.24
CA ARG A 34 -9.28 18.82 -10.01
C ARG A 34 -9.09 17.47 -9.33
N LEU A 35 -10.10 16.61 -9.27
CA LEU A 35 -9.98 15.27 -8.70
C LEU A 35 -9.05 14.38 -9.54
N LEU A 36 -9.12 14.45 -10.87
CA LEU A 36 -8.23 13.67 -11.75
C LEU A 36 -6.79 14.21 -11.81
N LEU A 37 -6.58 15.53 -11.66
CA LEU A 37 -5.25 16.17 -11.67
C LEU A 37 -4.57 16.29 -10.29
N ASP A 38 -5.31 16.39 -9.19
CA ASP A 38 -4.76 16.45 -7.81
C ASP A 38 -4.68 15.09 -7.12
N LEU A 39 -5.23 14.01 -7.69
CA LEU A 39 -5.02 12.67 -7.12
C LEU A 39 -3.54 12.30 -7.32
N PRO A 40 -2.74 12.24 -6.25
CA PRO A 40 -1.31 12.02 -6.36
C PRO A 40 -1.06 10.71 -7.12
N LEU A 41 -0.20 10.79 -8.15
CA LEU A 41 0.49 9.64 -8.73
C LEU A 41 0.95 8.76 -7.58
N VAL A 42 0.42 7.52 -7.50
CA VAL A 42 0.76 6.44 -6.56
C VAL A 42 1.62 6.98 -5.42
N ARG A 43 0.96 7.49 -4.37
CA ARG A 43 1.68 8.01 -3.20
C ARG A 43 2.63 6.90 -2.77
N ASP A 44 3.92 7.17 -2.80
CA ASP A 44 4.95 6.21 -2.45
C ASP A 44 4.95 6.12 -0.92
N THR A 45 3.94 5.43 -0.37
CA THR A 45 3.66 5.29 1.06
C THR A 45 4.92 4.84 1.81
N GLU A 46 5.78 4.08 1.14
CA GLU A 46 7.08 3.62 1.63
C GLU A 46 8.07 4.77 1.90
N HIS A 47 8.07 5.83 1.07
CA HIS A 47 8.99 6.96 1.17
C HIS A 47 8.60 7.96 2.29
N GLU A 48 7.30 8.22 2.49
CA GLU A 48 6.82 9.02 3.63
C GLU A 48 7.12 8.30 4.95
N PHE A 49 6.83 7.00 5.05
CA PHE A 49 7.00 6.23 6.30
C PHE A 49 8.47 6.05 6.72
N ARG A 50 9.40 5.94 5.75
CA ARG A 50 10.84 5.81 6.05
C ARG A 50 11.47 7.11 6.56
N THR A 51 10.92 8.26 6.18
CA THR A 51 11.50 9.57 6.51
C THR A 51 11.26 9.97 7.97
N GLU A 52 10.22 9.42 8.61
CA GLU A 52 9.87 9.72 10.01
C GLU A 52 10.42 8.71 11.03
N SER A 53 11.07 7.62 10.59
CA SER A 53 11.51 6.57 11.53
C SER A 53 12.67 7.01 12.44
N SER A 54 12.43 7.03 13.75
CA SER A 54 13.46 7.32 14.76
C SER A 54 14.47 6.17 14.89
N PHE A 55 15.63 6.43 15.49
CA PHE A 55 16.64 5.39 15.74
C PHE A 55 16.08 4.23 16.59
N GLY A 56 15.20 4.55 17.54
CA GLY A 56 14.50 3.56 18.38
C GLY A 56 13.59 2.65 17.57
N ASP A 57 12.86 3.21 16.60
CA ASP A 57 11.95 2.48 15.71
C ASP A 57 12.72 1.47 14.85
N ARG A 58 13.87 1.89 14.31
CA ARG A 58 14.73 1.01 13.51
C ARG A 58 15.36 -0.12 14.33
N MET A 59 15.67 0.11 15.61
CA MET A 59 16.13 -0.96 16.50
C MET A 59 15.00 -1.91 16.88
N ALA A 60 13.81 -1.40 17.18
CA ALA A 60 12.64 -2.22 17.51
C ALA A 60 12.26 -3.17 16.36
N ASP A 61 12.27 -2.70 15.11
CA ASP A 61 11.99 -3.55 13.93
C ASP A 61 13.00 -4.67 13.77
N ARG A 62 14.28 -4.39 13.98
CA ARG A 62 15.33 -5.42 13.93
C ARG A 62 15.16 -6.43 15.06
N ILE A 63 14.84 -5.99 16.27
CA ILE A 63 14.64 -6.88 17.42
C ILE A 63 13.40 -7.75 17.21
N ALA A 64 12.30 -7.19 16.70
CA ALA A 64 11.07 -7.93 16.40
C ALA A 64 11.28 -8.96 15.28
N GLY A 65 11.96 -8.58 14.19
CA GLY A 65 12.29 -9.49 13.09
C GLY A 65 13.29 -10.58 13.47
N PHE A 66 14.27 -10.25 14.31
CA PHE A 66 15.29 -11.21 14.76
C PHE A 66 14.72 -12.19 15.80
N GLY A 67 13.94 -11.69 16.76
CA GLY A 67 13.33 -12.47 17.84
C GLY A 67 12.31 -13.51 17.37
N GLY A 68 11.70 -13.32 16.20
CA GLY A 68 10.75 -14.27 15.60
C GLY A 68 11.38 -15.33 14.69
N SER A 69 12.71 -15.35 14.51
CA SER A 69 13.37 -16.24 13.56
C SER A 69 13.76 -17.60 14.17
N TRP A 70 13.54 -18.68 13.42
CA TRP A 70 14.01 -20.03 13.78
C TRP A 70 15.52 -20.11 14.13
N PRO A 71 16.45 -19.50 13.38
CA PRO A 71 17.87 -19.53 13.74
C PRO A 71 18.19 -18.81 15.05
N PHE A 72 17.44 -17.77 15.43
CA PHE A 72 17.60 -17.11 16.73
C PHE A 72 17.25 -18.05 17.88
N ILE A 73 16.12 -18.77 17.78
CA ILE A 73 15.69 -19.73 18.80
C ILE A 73 16.74 -20.83 19.00
N ILE A 74 17.29 -21.36 17.91
CA ILE A 74 18.33 -22.40 17.96
C ILE A 74 19.61 -21.86 18.61
N THR A 75 20.07 -20.67 18.20
CA THR A 75 21.27 -20.04 18.78
C THR A 75 21.10 -19.77 20.27
N PHE A 76 19.93 -19.27 20.68
CA PHE A 76 19.59 -18.99 22.06
C PHE A 76 19.61 -20.27 22.92
N LEU A 77 19.04 -21.36 22.40
CA LEU A 77 19.04 -22.65 23.07
C LEU A 77 20.45 -23.22 23.22
N VAL A 78 21.29 -23.10 22.18
CA VAL A 78 22.71 -23.50 22.24
C VAL A 78 23.47 -22.71 23.30
N VAL A 79 23.29 -21.39 23.37
CA VAL A 79 23.91 -20.54 24.39
C VAL A 79 23.47 -20.96 25.80
N MET A 80 22.18 -21.24 25.98
CA MET A 80 21.62 -21.68 27.27
C MET A 80 22.20 -23.03 27.72
N VAL A 81 22.33 -23.99 26.79
CA VAL A 81 22.96 -25.29 27.05
C VAL A 81 24.44 -25.11 27.35
N ALA A 82 25.15 -24.29 26.58
CA ALA A 82 26.56 -24.01 26.79
C ALA A 82 26.82 -23.34 28.16
N TRP A 83 25.98 -22.40 28.58
CA TRP A 83 26.08 -21.76 29.90
C TRP A 83 25.86 -22.74 31.04
N THR A 84 24.84 -23.58 30.91
CA THR A 84 24.52 -24.66 31.87
C THR A 84 25.70 -25.64 31.99
N LEU A 85 26.26 -26.07 30.85
CA LEU A 85 27.42 -26.99 30.82
C LEU A 85 28.68 -26.34 31.42
N LEU A 86 28.93 -25.07 31.11
CA LEU A 86 30.08 -24.34 31.65
C LEU A 86 29.98 -24.24 33.18
N ASN A 87 28.85 -23.79 33.71
CA ASN A 87 28.69 -23.60 35.16
C ASN A 87 28.65 -24.94 35.92
N THR A 88 28.01 -25.96 35.37
CA THR A 88 27.77 -27.22 36.11
C THR A 88 28.82 -28.28 35.86
N ALA A 89 29.27 -28.47 34.61
CA ALA A 89 30.23 -29.53 34.28
C ALA A 89 31.69 -29.07 34.38
N ILE A 90 31.98 -27.79 34.13
CA ILE A 90 33.37 -27.27 34.09
C ILE A 90 33.72 -26.55 35.40
N LEU A 91 32.87 -25.63 35.86
CA LEU A 91 33.14 -24.82 37.07
C LEU A 91 32.59 -25.47 38.34
N GLY A 92 31.49 -26.23 38.25
CA GLY A 92 30.87 -26.95 39.38
C GLY A 92 31.82 -27.87 40.14
N PRO A 93 32.58 -28.76 39.47
CA PRO A 93 33.56 -29.64 40.15
C PRO A 93 34.74 -28.88 40.80
N ARG A 94 34.99 -27.63 40.38
CA ARG A 94 36.06 -26.77 40.88
C ARG A 94 35.63 -25.84 42.02
N GLN A 95 34.35 -25.87 42.41
CA GLN A 95 33.72 -24.94 43.37
C GLN A 95 33.77 -23.46 42.96
N ASP A 96 34.16 -23.16 41.71
CA ASP A 96 34.24 -21.81 41.15
C ASP A 96 32.98 -21.46 40.31
N ALA A 97 31.85 -22.11 40.57
CA ALA A 97 30.62 -21.92 39.81
C ALA A 97 30.08 -20.49 39.98
N PHE A 98 30.09 -19.73 38.88
CA PHE A 98 29.59 -18.35 38.84
C PHE A 98 28.06 -18.28 39.01
N ASP A 99 27.35 -19.24 38.42
CA ASP A 99 25.89 -19.38 38.51
C ASP A 99 25.53 -20.85 38.84
N PRO A 100 25.59 -21.26 40.13
CA PRO A 100 25.27 -22.62 40.55
C PRO A 100 23.79 -22.96 40.35
N TYR A 101 23.46 -24.24 40.16
CA TYR A 101 22.07 -24.71 40.18
C TYR A 101 21.37 -24.21 41.46
N PRO A 102 20.25 -23.49 41.37
CA PRO A 102 19.24 -23.46 40.28
C PRO A 102 19.35 -22.34 39.21
N TYR A 103 20.55 -21.77 38.96
CA TYR A 103 20.84 -20.75 37.92
C TYR A 103 20.07 -19.43 38.06
N VAL A 104 20.24 -18.75 39.19
CA VAL A 104 19.51 -17.51 39.51
C VAL A 104 19.84 -16.39 38.51
N PHE A 105 21.10 -16.28 38.09
CA PHE A 105 21.51 -15.20 37.17
C PHE A 105 20.89 -15.40 35.79
N LEU A 106 20.97 -16.62 35.25
CA LEU A 106 20.33 -16.95 33.98
C LEU A 106 18.82 -16.70 34.04
N ASN A 107 18.15 -17.12 35.12
CA ASN A 107 16.71 -16.90 35.29
C ASN A 107 16.33 -15.41 35.35
N LEU A 108 17.15 -14.59 36.02
CA LEU A 108 16.95 -13.13 36.07
C LEU A 108 17.06 -12.51 34.67
N MET A 109 18.09 -12.89 33.90
CA MET A 109 18.27 -12.39 32.54
C MET A 109 17.12 -12.79 31.62
N LEU A 110 16.67 -14.05 31.68
CA LEU A 110 15.51 -14.54 30.91
C LEU A 110 14.23 -13.77 31.27
N SER A 111 14.00 -13.53 32.55
CA SER A 111 12.83 -12.80 33.03
C SER A 111 12.82 -11.35 32.55
N MET A 112 13.98 -10.67 32.59
CA MET A 112 14.13 -9.32 32.06
C MET A 112 13.92 -9.27 30.54
N LEU A 113 14.47 -10.25 29.80
CA LEU A 113 14.30 -10.35 28.36
C LEU A 113 12.82 -10.54 28.01
N ALA A 114 12.13 -11.45 28.69
CA ALA A 114 10.71 -11.71 28.49
C ALA A 114 9.84 -10.48 28.83
N ALA A 115 10.17 -9.74 29.89
CA ALA A 115 9.44 -8.52 30.26
C ALA A 115 9.52 -7.44 29.17
N LEU A 116 10.65 -7.33 28.47
CA LEU A 116 10.84 -6.38 27.37
C LEU A 116 10.26 -6.86 26.03
N GLN A 117 9.95 -8.16 25.89
CA GLN A 117 9.42 -8.70 24.63
C GLN A 117 8.03 -8.12 24.30
N ALA A 118 7.08 -8.14 25.23
CA ALA A 118 5.70 -7.73 24.94
C ALA A 118 5.58 -6.27 24.47
N PRO A 119 6.25 -5.27 25.08
CA PRO A 119 6.23 -3.89 24.60
C PRO A 119 6.90 -3.72 23.23
N VAL A 120 8.02 -4.39 22.98
CA VAL A 120 8.72 -4.31 21.68
C VAL A 120 7.87 -4.92 20.57
N ILE A 121 7.24 -6.07 20.84
CA ILE A 121 6.29 -6.70 19.92
C ILE A 121 5.11 -5.74 19.67
N LEU A 122 4.53 -5.15 20.72
CA LEU A 122 3.43 -4.20 20.59
C LEU A 122 3.80 -2.95 19.79
N MET A 123 5.00 -2.40 19.98
CA MET A 123 5.51 -1.27 19.19
C MET A 123 5.67 -1.65 17.72
N SER A 124 6.22 -2.84 17.43
CA SER A 124 6.35 -3.33 16.06
C SER A 124 4.99 -3.60 15.40
N GLN A 125 4.03 -4.12 16.16
CA GLN A 125 2.65 -4.36 15.70
C GLN A 125 1.92 -3.06 15.42
N ASN A 126 2.04 -2.05 16.30
CA ASN A 126 1.38 -0.75 16.10
C ASN A 126 1.88 -0.07 14.81
N ARG A 127 3.19 -0.16 14.53
CA ARG A 127 3.77 0.36 13.29
C ARG A 127 3.36 -0.43 12.05
N GLN A 128 3.30 -1.76 12.13
CA GLN A 128 2.78 -2.58 11.02
C GLN A 128 1.31 -2.26 10.73
N ALA A 129 0.48 -2.11 11.77
CA ALA A 129 -0.93 -1.75 11.61
C ALA A 129 -1.13 -0.34 11.01
N GLU A 130 -0.22 0.60 11.31
CA GLU A 130 -0.25 1.93 10.71
C GLU A 130 0.11 1.89 9.21
N ARG A 131 1.15 1.14 8.83
CA ARG A 131 1.48 0.91 7.41
C ARG A 131 0.34 0.24 6.66
N ASP A 132 -0.21 -0.84 7.22
CA ASP A 132 -1.33 -1.59 6.63
C ASP A 132 -2.57 -0.70 6.41
N ARG A 133 -2.86 0.21 7.35
CA ARG A 133 -3.94 1.20 7.19
C ARG A 133 -3.69 2.19 6.05
N LEU A 134 -2.45 2.64 5.87
CA LEU A 134 -2.09 3.55 4.78
C LEU A 134 -2.13 2.84 3.43
N GLU A 135 -1.59 1.61 3.35
CA GLU A 135 -1.66 0.77 2.15
C GLU A 135 -3.12 0.49 1.77
N THR A 136 -3.97 0.10 2.72
CA THR A 136 -5.40 -0.13 2.48
C THR A 136 -6.11 1.11 1.95
N ARG A 137 -5.77 2.31 2.45
CA ARG A 137 -6.35 3.57 1.96
C ARG A 137 -5.91 3.87 0.53
N ASN A 138 -4.63 3.67 0.23
CA ASN A 138 -4.10 3.88 -1.12
C ASN A 138 -4.74 2.91 -2.12
N ASP A 139 -4.86 1.63 -1.76
CA ASP A 139 -5.51 0.62 -2.58
C ASP A 139 -6.98 0.96 -2.85
N TYR A 140 -7.69 1.48 -1.84
CA TYR A 140 -9.06 1.95 -2.00
C TYR A 140 -9.16 3.12 -3.00
N GLU A 141 -8.26 4.11 -2.89
CA GLU A 141 -8.21 5.27 -3.81
C GLU A 141 -7.90 4.85 -5.25
N VAL A 142 -6.93 3.94 -5.43
CA VAL A 142 -6.58 3.38 -6.75
C VAL A 142 -7.75 2.60 -7.34
N ASN A 143 -8.42 1.77 -6.56
CA ASN A 143 -9.56 0.99 -7.02
C ASN A 143 -10.73 1.89 -7.43
N LEU A 144 -11.02 2.94 -6.64
CA LEU A 144 -12.05 3.93 -6.98
C LEU A 144 -11.71 4.66 -8.28
N LYS A 145 -10.45 5.03 -8.49
CA LYS A 145 -9.98 5.66 -9.73
C LYS A 145 -10.16 4.73 -10.92
N ALA A 146 -9.76 3.47 -10.80
CA ALA A 146 -9.93 2.48 -11.85
C ALA A 146 -11.41 2.28 -12.22
N GLU A 147 -12.30 2.26 -11.23
CA GLU A 147 -13.75 2.19 -11.47
C GLU A 147 -14.26 3.40 -12.27
N LEU A 148 -13.83 4.61 -11.91
CA LEU A 148 -14.20 5.84 -12.63
C LEU A 148 -13.67 5.84 -14.07
N GLU A 149 -12.42 5.41 -14.28
CA GLU A 149 -11.81 5.30 -15.61
C GLU A 149 -12.57 4.28 -16.48
N ILE A 150 -12.96 3.13 -15.92
CA ILE A 150 -13.78 2.14 -16.64
C ILE A 150 -15.13 2.71 -17.05
N ARG A 151 -15.84 3.40 -16.14
CA ARG A 151 -17.13 4.04 -16.46
C ARG A 151 -16.99 5.10 -17.56
N LEU A 152 -15.89 5.86 -17.55
CA LEU A 152 -15.60 6.83 -18.60
C LEU A 152 -15.30 6.15 -19.95
N VAL A 153 -14.58 5.04 -19.95
CA VAL A 153 -14.33 4.27 -21.18
C VAL A 153 -15.64 3.68 -21.72
N GLN A 154 -16.50 3.15 -20.85
CA GLN A 154 -17.82 2.64 -21.23
C GLN A 154 -18.70 3.72 -21.85
N SER A 155 -18.80 4.90 -21.25
CA SER A 155 -19.61 5.99 -21.81
C SER A 155 -19.09 6.48 -23.17
N ARG A 156 -17.76 6.48 -23.38
CA ARG A 156 -17.16 6.76 -24.69
C ARG A 156 -17.48 5.69 -25.72
N LEU A 157 -17.45 4.42 -25.34
CA LEU A 157 -17.81 3.31 -26.23
C LEU A 157 -19.29 3.37 -26.64
N GLU A 158 -20.18 3.66 -25.70
CA GLU A 158 -21.61 3.85 -25.96
C GLU A 158 -21.85 5.01 -26.93
N GLY A 159 -21.15 6.14 -26.74
CA GLY A 159 -21.21 7.28 -27.66
C GLY A 159 -20.78 6.93 -29.09
N LEU A 160 -19.64 6.24 -29.25
CA LEU A 160 -19.17 5.78 -30.57
C LEU A 160 -20.15 4.80 -31.22
N GLN A 161 -20.76 3.90 -30.45
CA GLN A 161 -21.77 2.98 -30.96
C GLN A 161 -23.01 3.71 -31.51
N GLN A 162 -23.48 4.75 -30.81
CA GLN A 162 -24.60 5.57 -31.26
C GLN A 162 -24.27 6.33 -32.55
N GLU A 163 -23.07 6.93 -32.64
CA GLU A 163 -22.62 7.61 -33.86
C GLU A 163 -22.55 6.65 -35.06
N MET A 164 -22.02 5.45 -34.86
CA MET A 164 -21.97 4.43 -35.91
C MET A 164 -23.37 3.96 -36.34
N GLN A 165 -24.31 3.83 -35.40
CA GLN A 165 -25.71 3.49 -35.72
C GLN A 165 -26.39 4.59 -36.53
N ALA A 166 -26.26 5.84 -36.12
CA ALA A 166 -26.81 6.99 -36.84
C ALA A 166 -26.23 7.09 -38.27
N LEU A 167 -24.92 6.87 -38.42
CA LEU A 167 -24.28 6.83 -39.73
C LEU A 167 -24.84 5.68 -40.59
N ARG A 168 -24.99 4.49 -40.01
CA ARG A 168 -25.54 3.32 -40.70
C ARG A 168 -26.97 3.57 -41.20
N GLU A 169 -27.82 4.17 -40.37
CA GLU A 169 -29.19 4.53 -40.75
C GLU A 169 -29.21 5.56 -41.89
N SER A 170 -28.31 6.56 -41.85
CA SER A 170 -28.20 7.56 -42.91
C SER A 170 -27.74 7.00 -44.27
N LEU A 171 -27.00 5.89 -44.27
CA LEU A 171 -26.50 5.22 -45.46
C LEU A 171 -27.47 4.17 -46.03
N GLN A 172 -28.58 3.89 -45.35
CA GLN A 172 -29.53 2.87 -45.77
C GLN A 172 -30.55 3.47 -46.78
N PRO A 173 -30.55 3.06 -48.06
CA PRO A 173 -31.44 3.65 -49.06
C PRO A 173 -32.91 3.34 -48.76
N PRO A 174 -33.85 4.26 -49.10
CA PRO A 174 -35.26 4.09 -48.81
C PRO A 174 -35.82 2.82 -49.45
N ALA A 175 -36.57 2.03 -48.68
CA ALA A 175 -37.14 0.77 -49.15
C ALA A 175 -38.00 0.97 -50.41
N PRO A 176 -37.84 0.10 -51.44
CA PRO A 176 -38.68 0.18 -52.64
C PRO A 176 -40.14 -0.04 -52.25
N ARG A 177 -40.99 0.93 -52.60
CA ARG A 177 -42.45 0.87 -52.45
C ARG A 177 -43.07 0.01 -53.55
#